data_AF-A0A1G2TWB8-F1
#
_entry.id   AF-A0A1G2TWB8-F1
#
_cell.length_a   1.000
_cell.length_b   1.000
_cell.length_c   1.000
_cell.angle_alpha   90.00
_cell.angle_beta   90.00
_cell.angle_gamma   90.00
#
_symmetry.space_group_name_H-M   'P 1'
#
loop_
_entity.id
_entity.type
_entity.pdbx_description
1 polymer ?
#
loop_
_entity_poly.entity_id
_entity_poly.type
_entity_poly.pdbx_seq_one_letter_code
_entity_poly.pdbx_strand_id
1 'polypeptide(L)' 'MPTLKQRISITVNTDTGLALKKLAKMHKMPVATKAGELLEQALELEEDLIWAEIADQRSREKAKYLSHEIVWKSVK' A
#
# COMPACT_ATOMS: atom_id res chain seq x y z
N MET A 1 7.07 -30.06 11.99
CA MET A 1 6.82 -28.77 12.65
C MET A 1 5.45 -28.28 12.23
N PRO A 2 4.62 -27.73 13.15
CA PRO A 2 3.38 -27.07 12.76
C PRO A 2 3.76 -25.93 11.82
N THR A 3 3.11 -25.89 10.68
CA THR A 3 3.46 -25.07 9.52
C THR A 3 3.68 -23.59 9.87
N LEU A 4 4.77 -23.00 9.38
CA LEU A 4 5.17 -21.57 9.50
C LEU A 4 4.14 -20.54 8.97
N LYS A 5 3.03 -20.99 8.40
CA LYS A 5 2.02 -20.10 7.80
C LYS A 5 1.03 -19.66 8.87
N GLN A 6 1.01 -18.36 9.15
CA GLN A 6 -0.02 -17.75 9.99
C GLN A 6 -1.37 -17.76 9.26
N ARG A 7 -2.44 -18.13 9.97
CA ARG A 7 -3.80 -18.20 9.42
C ARG A 7 -4.67 -17.14 10.09
N ILE A 8 -5.33 -16.33 9.26
CA ILE A 8 -6.27 -15.29 9.70
C ILE A 8 -7.67 -15.71 9.24
N SER A 9 -8.63 -15.70 10.17
CA SER A 9 -10.06 -15.87 9.85
C SER A 9 -10.73 -14.51 9.98
N ILE A 10 -11.37 -14.04 8.91
CA ILE A 10 -12.02 -12.73 8.86
C ILE A 10 -13.49 -12.89 8.50
N THR A 11 -14.35 -12.09 9.15
CA THR A 11 -15.75 -11.94 8.78
C THR A 11 -15.89 -10.69 7.92
N VAL A 12 -16.43 -10.84 6.72
CA VAL A 12 -16.66 -9.74 5.77
C VAL A 12 -18.14 -9.63 5.45
N ASN A 13 -18.59 -8.43 5.08
CA ASN A 13 -19.96 -8.25 4.59
C ASN A 13 -20.17 -8.99 3.25
N THR A 14 -21.43 -9.20 2.88
CA THR A 14 -21.82 -9.90 1.65
C THR A 14 -21.22 -9.27 0.40
N ASP A 15 -21.22 -7.94 0.35
CA ASP A 15 -20.80 -7.19 -0.84
C ASP A 15 -19.29 -7.29 -1.07
N THR A 16 -18.49 -7.15 -0.02
CA THR A 16 -17.03 -7.34 -0.08
C THR A 16 -16.69 -8.78 -0.44
N GLY A 17 -17.41 -9.76 0.13
CA GLY A 17 -17.23 -11.17 -0.21
C GLY A 17 -17.51 -11.46 -1.69
N LEU A 18 -18.55 -10.84 -2.27
CA LEU A 18 -18.87 -10.96 -3.69
C LEU A 18 -17.82 -10.27 -4.58
N ALA A 19 -17.40 -9.06 -4.23
CA ALA A 19 -16.36 -8.33 -4.93
C ALA A 19 -15.05 -9.11 -4.95
N LEU A 20 -14.62 -9.64 -3.80
CA LEU A 20 -13.42 -10.45 -3.65
C LEU A 20 -13.48 -11.72 -4.51
N LYS A 21 -14.62 -12.41 -4.55
CA LYS A 21 -14.83 -13.58 -5.43
C LYS A 21 -14.71 -13.21 -6.91
N LYS A 22 -15.28 -12.08 -7.34
CA LYS A 22 -15.18 -11.59 -8.72
C LYS A 22 -13.74 -11.25 -9.09
N LEU A 23 -13.02 -10.56 -8.21
CA LEU A 23 -11.61 -10.22 -8.39
C LEU A 23 -10.75 -11.49 -8.48
N ALA A 24 -10.91 -12.42 -7.54
CA ALA A 24 -10.18 -13.68 -7.56
C ALA A 24 -10.41 -14.47 -8.86
N LYS A 25 -11.66 -14.50 -9.35
CA LYS A 25 -12.01 -15.12 -10.63
C LYS A 25 -11.32 -14.43 -11.81
N MET A 26 -11.32 -13.09 -11.83
CA MET A 26 -10.67 -12.30 -12.88
C MET A 26 -9.17 -12.57 -12.96
N HIS A 27 -8.51 -12.65 -11.80
CA HIS A 27 -7.09 -12.94 -11.69
C HIS A 27 -6.74 -14.45 -11.71
N LYS A 28 -7.73 -15.32 -11.93
CA LYS A 28 -7.56 -16.79 -11.98
C LYS A 28 -6.81 -17.37 -10.77
N MET A 29 -7.14 -16.89 -9.57
CA MET A 29 -6.49 -17.30 -8.32
C MET A 29 -7.51 -17.62 -7.22
N PRO A 30 -7.10 -18.35 -6.16
CA PRO A 30 -7.96 -18.59 -5.01
C PRO A 30 -8.35 -17.29 -4.31
N VAL A 31 -9.58 -17.25 -3.76
CA VAL A 31 -10.10 -16.11 -2.98
C VAL A 31 -9.19 -15.77 -1.81
N ALA A 32 -8.64 -16.78 -1.13
CA ALA A 32 -7.72 -16.58 -0.02
C ALA A 32 -6.39 -15.93 -0.45
N THR A 33 -5.87 -16.32 -1.62
CA THR A 33 -4.65 -15.71 -2.18
C THR A 33 -4.90 -14.25 -2.54
N LYS A 34 -6.02 -13.95 -3.21
CA LYS A 34 -6.37 -12.57 -3.56
C LYS A 34 -6.62 -11.71 -2.32
N ALA A 35 -7.22 -12.28 -1.26
CA ALA A 35 -7.38 -11.59 0.00
C ALA A 35 -6.04 -11.24 0.64
N GLY A 36 -5.07 -12.17 0.61
CA GLY A 36 -3.70 -11.93 1.05
C GLY A 36 -3.04 -10.78 0.29
N GLU A 37 -3.07 -10.82 -1.04
CA GLU A 37 -2.50 -9.74 -1.87
C GLU A 37 -3.13 -8.37 -1.57
N LEU A 38 -4.45 -8.31 -1.40
CA LEU A 38 -5.14 -7.06 -1.09
C LEU A 38 -4.83 -6.55 0.32
N LEU A 39 -4.58 -7.45 1.27
CA LEU A 39 -4.14 -7.09 2.62
C LEU A 39 -2.71 -6.54 2.61
N GLU A 40 -1.81 -7.16 1.84
CA GLU A 40 -0.45 -6.65 1.65
C GLU A 40 -0.47 -5.25 1.04
N GLN A 41 -1.23 -5.04 -0.03
CA GLN A 41 -1.40 -3.71 -0.65
C GLN A 41 -2.00 -2.68 0.30
N ALA A 42 -2.95 -3.08 1.14
CA ALA A 42 -3.51 -2.17 2.14
C ALA A 42 -2.47 -1.77 3.19
N LEU A 43 -1.61 -2.70 3.63
CA LEU A 43 -0.52 -2.39 4.55
C LEU A 43 0.52 -1.48 3.91
N GLU A 44 0.87 -1.69 2.64
CA GLU A 44 1.78 -0.81 1.88
C GLU A 44 1.25 0.63 1.84
N LEU A 45 -0.06 0.82 1.63
CA LEU A 45 -0.68 2.16 1.64
C LEU A 45 -0.60 2.84 3.02
N GLU A 46 -0.81 2.10 4.09
CA GLU A 46 -0.67 2.62 5.46
C GLU A 46 0.80 2.98 5.77
N GLU A 47 1.74 2.16 5.31
CA GLU A 47 3.16 2.48 5.42
C GLU A 47 3.51 3.76 4.67
N ASP A 48 3.04 3.93 3.44
CA ASP A 48 3.28 5.13 2.62
C ASP A 48 2.82 6.41 3.32
N LEU A 49 1.69 6.38 4.04
CA LEU A 49 1.21 7.53 4.83
C LEU A 49 2.20 7.89 5.94
N ILE A 50 2.75 6.89 6.62
CA ILE A 50 3.76 7.10 7.68
C ILE A 50 5.05 7.64 7.08
N TRP A 51 5.51 7.09 5.95
CA TRP A 51 6.70 7.56 5.26
C TRP A 51 6.55 9.01 4.80
N ALA A 52 5.38 9.39 4.29
CA ALA A 52 5.06 10.76 3.91
C ALA A 52 5.15 11.71 5.10
N GLU A 53 4.59 11.34 6.26
CA GLU A 53 4.67 12.15 7.47
C GLU A 53 6.13 12.37 7.91
N ILE A 54 6.94 11.31 7.92
CA ILE A 54 8.36 11.39 8.26
C ILE A 54 9.11 12.28 7.26
N ALA A 55 8.81 12.16 5.97
CA ALA A 55 9.41 13.00 4.93
C ALA A 55 9.06 14.48 5.11
N ASP A 56 7.80 14.77 5.46
CA ASP A 56 7.33 16.13 5.75
C ASP A 56 8.04 16.74 6.96
N GLN A 57 8.20 15.97 8.05
CA GLN A 57 8.95 16.42 9.23
C GLN A 57 10.40 16.76 8.86
N ARG A 58 11.07 15.88 8.11
CA ARG A 58 12.46 16.12 7.64
C ARG A 58 12.56 17.35 6.75
N SER A 59 11.58 17.56 5.87
CA SER A 59 11.51 18.73 4.98
C SER A 59 11.41 20.03 5.77
N ARG A 60 10.63 20.06 6.85
CA ARG A 60 10.45 21.26 7.68
C ARG A 60 11.69 21.61 8.52
N GLU A 61 12.42 20.61 9.03
CA GLU A 61 13.51 20.86 9.98
C GLU A 61 14.87 21.15 9.33
N LYS A 62 15.16 20.58 8.14
CA LYS A 62 16.53 20.60 7.57
C LYS A 62 16.61 20.92 6.07
N ALA A 63 15.53 21.33 5.41
CA ALA A 63 15.58 21.55 3.95
C ALA A 63 16.03 22.97 3.55
N LYS A 64 16.98 23.04 2.61
CA LYS A 64 17.18 24.22 1.77
C LYS A 64 16.22 24.12 0.59
N TYR A 65 15.21 24.98 0.57
CA TYR A 65 14.26 25.06 -0.53
C TYR A 65 14.89 25.79 -1.72
N LEU A 66 14.94 25.14 -2.89
CA LEU A 66 15.33 25.78 -4.14
C LEU A 66 14.07 26.22 -4.88
N SER A 67 14.07 27.42 -5.47
CA SER A 67 12.94 27.86 -6.27
C SER A 67 12.86 27.08 -7.58
N HIS A 68 11.64 26.91 -8.09
CA HIS A 68 11.36 26.21 -9.34
C HIS A 68 12.21 26.72 -10.52
N GLU A 69 12.43 28.05 -10.57
CA GLU A 69 13.26 28.67 -11.61
C GLU A 69 14.73 28.25 -11.53
N ILE A 70 15.29 28.11 -10.31
CA ILE A 70 16.68 27.70 -10.12
C ILE A 70 16.88 26.26 -10.60
N VAL A 71 15.95 25.37 -10.24
CA VAL A 71 16.02 23.94 -10.58
C VAL A 71 15.87 23.69 -12.08
N TRP A 72 14.95 24.40 -12.76
CA TRP A 72 14.70 24.14 -14.18
C TRP A 72 15.51 24.97 -15.16
N LYS A 73 16.11 26.10 -14.75
CA LYS A 73 17.05 26.83 -15.60
C LYS A 73 18.43 26.16 -15.67
N SER A 74 18.80 25.33 -14.70
CA SER A 74 20.10 24.61 -14.67
C SER A 74 20.16 23.35 -15.55
N VAL A 75 19.06 22.96 -16.21
CA VAL A 75 18.99 21.76 -17.06
C VAL A 75 19.10 22.14 -18.56
N LYS A 76 19.90 23.17 -18.88
CA LYS A 76 20.11 23.62 -20.27
C LYS A 76 21.51 23.31 -20.77
#